data_AF-A0A9X7C535-F1
#
_entry.id   AF-A0A9X7C535-F1
#
_cell.length_a   1.000
_cell.length_b   1.000
_cell.length_c   1.000
_cell.angle_alpha   90.00
_cell.angle_beta   90.00
_cell.angle_gamma   90.00
#
_symmetry.space_group_name_H-M   'P 1'
#
loop_
_entity.id
_entity.type
_entity.pdbx_description
1 polymer ?
#
loop_
_entity_poly.entity_id
_entity_poly.type
_entity_poly.pdbx_seq_one_letter_code
_entity_poly.pdbx_strand_id
1 'polypeptide(L)' 'TIPDLFVRVYKNGERKRLNKSVFNYWCDIFAKMLNEKEGKEFKMNPHCFRHSRLDNLKVQGVPLEKLKSLANHSDIS' A
#
# COMPACT_ATOMS: atom_id res chain seq x y z
N THR A 1 9.41 15.94 10.98
CA THR A 1 9.19 15.50 9.59
C THR A 1 10.07 14.30 9.35
N ILE A 2 9.54 13.13 8.98
CA ILE A 2 10.40 11.97 8.69
C ILE A 2 11.08 12.25 7.34
N PRO A 3 12.43 12.33 7.28
CA PRO A 3 13.13 12.64 6.04
C PRO A 3 12.91 11.52 5.02
N ASP A 4 12.12 11.83 4.00
CA ASP A 4 11.93 11.14 2.72
C ASP A 4 12.15 9.62 2.75
N LEU A 5 11.17 8.89 3.30
CA LEU A 5 11.14 7.42 3.41
C LEU A 5 11.30 6.69 2.08
N PHE A 6 10.85 7.30 0.97
CA PHE A 6 10.86 6.69 -0.36
C PHE A 6 11.68 7.55 -1.32
N VAL A 7 12.99 7.28 -1.37
CA VAL A 7 13.92 7.98 -2.24
C VAL A 7 14.71 7.01 -3.11
N ARG A 8 15.04 7.47 -4.31
CA ARG A 8 16.11 6.89 -5.12
C ARG A 8 17.41 7.59 -4.76
N VAL A 9 18.44 6.80 -4.44
CA VAL A 9 19.81 7.30 -4.27
C VAL A 9 20.57 7.04 -5.56
N TYR A 10 21.15 8.07 -6.14
CA TYR A 10 21.94 8.00 -7.37
C TYR A 10 23.42 7.76 -7.04
N LYS A 11 24.21 7.33 -8.02
CA LYS A 11 25.65 7.01 -7.83
C LYS A 11 26.47 8.20 -7.30
N ASN A 12 26.03 9.43 -7.58
CA ASN A 12 26.62 10.67 -7.07
C ASN A 12 26.15 11.05 -5.65
N GLY A 13 25.38 10.19 -4.97
CA GLY A 13 24.82 10.45 -3.63
C GLY A 13 23.54 11.30 -3.63
N GLU A 14 23.07 11.78 -4.79
CA GLU A 14 21.84 12.57 -4.88
C GLU A 14 20.64 11.72 -4.45
N ARG A 15 19.75 12.32 -3.64
CA ARG A 15 18.50 11.68 -3.18
C ARG A 15 17.32 12.38 -3.84
N LYS A 16 16.52 11.65 -4.62
CA LYS A 16 15.24 12.16 -5.16
C LYS A 16 14.07 11.38 -4.60
N ARG A 17 13.03 12.09 -4.18
CA ARG A 17 11.75 11.48 -3.81
C ARG A 17 11.19 10.69 -4.98
N LEU A 18 10.70 9.49 -4.69
CA LEU A 18 9.99 8.70 -5.67
C LEU A 18 8.63 9.34 -5.97
N ASN A 19 8.23 9.35 -7.24
CA ASN A 19 6.88 9.74 -7.62
C ASN A 19 5.88 8.72 -7.05
N LYS A 20 4.69 9.17 -6.66
CA LYS A 20 3.59 8.30 -6.20
C LYS A 20 3.26 7.18 -7.21
N SER A 21 3.41 7.43 -8.51
CA SER A 21 3.19 6.45 -9.57
C SER A 21 4.10 5.21 -9.45
N VAL A 22 5.29 5.36 -8.86
CA VAL A 22 6.22 4.23 -8.62
C VAL A 22 5.58 3.17 -7.73
N PHE A 23 4.72 3.59 -6.79
CA PHE A 23 4.02 2.65 -5.91
C PHE A 23 2.97 1.82 -6.66
N ASN A 24 2.27 2.42 -7.63
CA ASN A 24 1.37 1.68 -8.52
C ASN A 24 2.16 0.67 -9.35
N TYR A 25 3.29 1.09 -9.92
CA TYR A 25 4.16 0.20 -10.67
C TYR A 25 4.63 -1.01 -9.84
N TRP A 26 5.00 -0.82 -8.57
CA TRP A 26 5.33 -1.93 -7.68
C TRP A 26 4.15 -2.88 -7.45
N CYS A 27 2.92 -2.35 -7.33
CA CYS A 27 1.72 -3.19 -7.22
C CYS A 27 1.54 -4.07 -8.47
N ASP A 28 1.76 -3.51 -9.67
CA ASP A 28 1.66 -4.25 -10.93
C ASP A 28 2.69 -5.39 -11.00
N ILE A 29 3.93 -5.11 -10.58
CA ILE A 29 5.00 -6.13 -10.52
C ILE A 29 4.65 -7.24 -9.52
N PHE A 30 4.17 -6.89 -8.32
CA PHE A 30 3.78 -7.90 -7.33
C PHE A 30 2.59 -8.74 -7.79
N ALA A 31 1.58 -8.11 -8.41
CA ALA A 31 0.46 -8.83 -9.01
C ALA A 31 0.96 -9.83 -10.06
N LYS A 32 1.84 -9.39 -10.97
CA LYS A 32 2.44 -10.29 -11.98
C LYS A 32 3.16 -11.49 -11.35
N MET A 33 4.01 -11.25 -10.35
CA MET A 33 4.73 -12.32 -9.66
C MET A 33 3.79 -13.33 -8.98
N LEU A 34 2.69 -12.85 -8.38
CA LEU A 34 1.67 -13.71 -7.78
C LEU A 34 0.89 -14.49 -8.84
N ASN A 35 0.57 -13.86 -9.96
CA ASN A 35 -0.12 -14.52 -11.06
C ASN A 35 0.69 -15.68 -11.62
N GLU A 36 1.99 -15.47 -11.84
CA GLU A 36 2.92 -16.48 -12.31
C GLU A 36 3.04 -17.65 -11.33
N LYS A 37 3.03 -17.37 -10.02
CA LYS A 37 3.16 -18.39 -8.98
C LYS A 37 1.89 -19.23 -8.81
N GLU A 38 0.72 -18.62 -8.81
CA GLU A 38 -0.55 -19.27 -8.43
C GLU A 38 -1.41 -19.65 -9.65
N GLY A 39 -1.01 -19.26 -10.87
CA GLY A 39 -1.75 -19.53 -12.11
C GLY A 39 -3.09 -18.83 -12.20
N LYS A 40 -3.26 -17.69 -11.52
CA LYS A 40 -4.52 -16.92 -11.42
C LYS A 40 -4.28 -15.44 -11.64
N GLU A 41 -5.28 -14.71 -12.13
CA GLU A 41 -5.17 -13.25 -12.27
C GLU A 41 -5.49 -12.55 -10.94
N PHE A 42 -4.49 -11.86 -10.40
CA PHE A 42 -4.61 -10.91 -9.29
C PHE A 42 -4.49 -9.48 -9.83
N LYS A 43 -5.38 -8.61 -9.36
CA LYS A 43 -5.30 -7.16 -9.55
C LYS A 43 -4.92 -6.52 -8.23
N MET A 44 -3.83 -5.77 -8.21
CA MET A 44 -3.35 -5.06 -7.02
C MET A 44 -3.20 -3.58 -7.31
N ASN A 45 -3.55 -2.76 -6.32
CA ASN A 45 -3.27 -1.34 -6.30
C ASN A 45 -2.97 -0.90 -4.86
N PRO A 46 -2.49 0.33 -4.62
CA PRO A 46 -2.14 0.78 -3.27
C PRO A 46 -3.31 0.72 -2.26
N HIS A 47 -4.56 0.87 -2.71
CA HIS A 47 -5.74 0.80 -1.83
C HIS A 47 -6.03 -0.62 -1.34
N CYS A 48 -5.65 -1.66 -2.09
CA CYS A 48 -5.78 -3.06 -1.66
C CYS A 48 -5.06 -3.32 -0.33
N PHE A 49 -3.90 -2.69 -0.09
CA PHE A 49 -3.16 -2.83 1.17
C PHE A 49 -3.92 -2.20 2.34
N ARG A 50 -4.55 -1.05 2.11
CA ARG A 50 -5.38 -0.38 3.12
C ARG A 50 -6.62 -1.22 3.47
N HIS A 51 -7.37 -1.67 2.46
CA HIS A 51 -8.57 -2.48 2.68
C HIS A 51 -8.24 -3.81 3.37
N SER A 52 -7.26 -4.56 2.87
CA SER A 52 -6.87 -5.83 3.48
C SER A 52 -6.40 -5.67 4.93
N ARG A 53 -5.72 -4.56 5.27
CA ARG A 53 -5.36 -4.29 6.67
C ARG A 53 -6.59 -4.01 7.54
N LEU A 54 -7.53 -3.20 7.07
CA LEU A 54 -8.76 -2.90 7.82
C LEU A 54 -9.61 -4.16 8.01
N ASP A 55 -9.73 -5.00 7.00
CA ASP A 55 -10.46 -6.28 7.08
C ASP A 55 -9.81 -7.22 8.10
N ASN A 56 -8.47 -7.34 8.07
CA ASN A 56 -7.75 -8.15 9.06
C ASN A 56 -7.95 -7.64 10.49
N LEU A 57 -7.92 -6.33 10.71
CA LEU A 57 -8.16 -5.75 12.03
C LEU A 57 -9.60 -5.95 12.50
N LYS A 58 -10.57 -5.89 11.58
CA LYS A 58 -11.98 -6.20 11.86
C LYS A 58 -12.13 -7.66 12.32
N VAL A 59 -11.50 -8.61 11.63
CA VAL A 59 -11.48 -10.03 12.02
C VAL A 59 -10.82 -10.23 13.39
N GLN A 60 -9.81 -9.42 13.72
CA GLN A 60 -9.15 -9.42 15.04
C GLN A 60 -9.98 -8.75 16.15
N GLY A 61 -11.21 -8.31 15.87
CA GLY A 61 -12.10 -7.71 16.85
C GLY A 61 -11.78 -6.26 17.20
N VAL A 62 -11.02 -5.54 16.36
CA VAL A 62 -10.75 -4.12 16.59
C VAL A 62 -12.06 -3.31 16.44
N PRO A 63 -12.41 -2.44 17.41
CA PRO A 63 -13.62 -1.65 17.34
C PRO A 63 -13.69 -0.75 16.10
N LEU A 64 -14.89 -0.60 15.54
CA LEU A 64 -15.14 0.17 14.33
C LEU A 64 -14.63 1.61 14.40
N GLU A 65 -14.80 2.28 15.55
CA GLU A 65 -14.32 3.66 15.75
C GLU A 65 -12.80 3.79 15.62
N LYS A 66 -12.07 2.78 16.09
CA LYS A 66 -10.62 2.72 15.93
C LYS A 66 -10.24 2.44 14.47
N LEU A 67 -11.01 1.63 13.75
CA LEU A 67 -10.80 1.39 12.31
C LEU A 67 -11.03 2.66 11.48
N LYS A 68 -12.09 3.43 11.76
CA LYS A 68 -12.38 4.74 11.12
C LYS A 68 -11.22 5.72 11.31
N SER A 69 -10.76 5.85 12.55
CA SER A 69 -9.60 6.68 12.91
C SER A 69 -8.34 6.24 12.16
N LEU A 70 -8.03 4.94 12.14
CA LEU A 70 -6.86 4.39 11.45
C LEU A 70 -6.91 4.57 9.93
N ALA A 71 -8.10 4.52 9.35
CA ALA A 71 -8.26 4.76 7.93
C ALA A 71 -8.18 6.26 7.59
N ASN A 72 -8.23 7.16 8.57
CA ASN A 72 -8.39 8.59 8.32
C ASN A 72 -9.61 8.87 7.40
N HIS A 73 -10.64 8.02 7.52
CA HIS A 73 -11.92 8.18 6.84
C HIS A 73 -12.83 8.98 7.78
N SER A 74 -13.13 10.23 7.43
CA SER A 74 -14.29 10.95 7.97
C SER A 74 -15.61 10.43 7.38
N ASP A 75 -15.57 9.71 6.26
CA ASP A 75 -16.75 9.12 5.60
C ASP A 75 -16.71 7.59 5.68
N ILE A 76 -17.51 7.04 6.58
CA ILE A 76 -18.17 5.74 6.39
C ILE A 76 -19.66 6.06 6.52
N SER A 77 -20.33 6.27 5.38
CA SER A 77 -21.77 6.29 5.24
C SER A 77 -22.34 4.89 5.12
#